data_AF-A0A925ZIB3-F1
#
_entry.id   AF-A0A925ZIB3-F1
#
_cell.length_a   1.000
_cell.length_b   1.000
_cell.length_c   1.000
_cell.angle_alpha   90.00
_cell.angle_beta   90.00
_cell.angle_gamma   90.00
#
_symmetry.space_group_name_H-M   'P 1'
#
loop_
_entity.id
_entity.type
_entity.pdbx_description
1 polymer ?
#
loop_
_entity_poly.entity_id
_entity_poly.type
_entity_poly.pdbx_seq_one_letter_code
_entity_poly.pdbx_strand_id
1 'polypeptide(L)'
;MKFSDDLTRRKFLQNSALATAAVAIPTGVFASGAAPIKVGLIGCGGRGGGAASDALAADPDVVIWSMGDVFADRLNGTRQNLKNHAKDRYQVTD
;
A
#
# COMPACT_ATOMS: atom_id res chain seq x y z
N MET A 1 -47.71 32.76 -15.00
CA MET A 1 -47.01 31.58 -14.41
C MET A 1 -46.26 32.06 -13.17
N LYS A 2 -46.62 31.54 -11.98
CA LYS A 2 -45.94 31.82 -10.70
C LYS A 2 -44.93 30.68 -10.47
N PHE A 3 -43.64 30.98 -10.39
CA PHE A 3 -42.63 30.01 -9.96
C PHE A 3 -42.65 29.92 -8.43
N SER A 4 -42.86 28.73 -7.89
CA SER A 4 -42.88 28.49 -6.44
C SER A 4 -41.47 28.59 -5.84
N ASP A 5 -41.36 29.32 -4.73
CA ASP A 5 -40.14 29.64 -3.94
C ASP A 5 -39.64 28.45 -3.07
N ASP A 6 -39.68 27.22 -3.57
CA ASP A 6 -39.49 26.04 -2.71
C ASP A 6 -38.02 25.63 -2.50
N LEU A 7 -37.07 26.20 -3.25
CA LEU A 7 -35.63 25.84 -3.14
C LEU A 7 -34.72 27.07 -3.16
N THR A 8 -34.73 27.85 -2.08
CA THR A 8 -33.76 28.95 -1.90
C THR A 8 -32.37 28.42 -1.53
N ARG A 9 -31.30 29.05 -2.04
CA ARG A 9 -29.89 28.75 -1.71
C ARG A 9 -29.63 28.55 -0.21
N ARG A 10 -30.28 29.35 0.64
CA ARG A 10 -30.13 29.26 2.11
C ARG A 10 -30.72 27.96 2.68
N LYS A 11 -31.87 27.52 2.19
CA LYS A 11 -32.47 26.22 2.56
C LYS A 11 -31.63 25.06 2.05
N PHE A 12 -31.06 25.17 0.85
CA PHE A 12 -30.13 24.17 0.34
C PHE A 12 -28.90 24.02 1.25
N LEU A 13 -28.26 25.14 1.63
CA LEU A 13 -27.10 25.13 2.52
C LEU A 13 -27.44 24.60 3.94
N GLN A 14 -28.61 24.95 4.47
CA GLN A 14 -29.07 24.40 5.76
C GLN A 14 -29.32 22.89 5.69
N ASN A 15 -29.96 22.41 4.62
CA ASN A 15 -30.24 20.99 4.44
C ASN A 15 -28.95 20.18 4.18
N SER A 16 -27.99 20.73 3.42
CA SER A 16 -26.70 20.06 3.18
C SER A 16 -25.85 19.97 4.44
N ALA A 17 -25.88 20.99 5.31
CA ALA A 17 -25.14 20.97 6.58
C ALA A 17 -25.68 19.91 7.57
N LEU A 18 -27.00 19.68 7.58
CA LEU A 18 -27.62 18.62 8.38
C LEU A 18 -27.31 17.21 7.82
N ALA A 19 -27.19 17.06 6.50
CA ALA A 19 -26.85 15.79 5.87
C ALA A 19 -25.41 15.33 6.15
N THR A 20 -24.48 16.25 6.42
CA THR A 20 -23.07 15.93 6.69
C THR A 20 -22.78 15.49 8.13
N ALA A 21 -23.68 15.74 9.08
CA ALA A 21 -23.49 15.33 10.48
C ALA A 21 -23.57 13.80 10.69
N ALA A 22 -24.06 13.05 9.69
CA ALA A 22 -24.18 11.60 9.73
C ALA A 22 -23.14 10.87 8.85
N VAL A 23 -22.10 11.55 8.37
CA VAL A 23 -20.94 10.83 7.82
C VAL A 23 -20.19 10.27 9.03
N ALA A 24 -20.45 8.98 9.31
CA ALA A 24 -19.65 8.22 10.24
C ALA A 24 -18.18 8.33 9.82
N ILE A 25 -17.43 9.21 10.48
CA ILE A 25 -15.97 9.14 10.47
C ILE A 25 -15.69 7.76 11.05
N PRO A 26 -15.02 6.84 10.32
CA PRO A 26 -14.68 5.55 10.90
C PRO A 26 -13.71 5.80 12.05
N THR A 27 -14.24 5.92 13.26
CA THR A 27 -13.49 5.97 14.50
C THR A 27 -12.96 4.56 14.73
N GLY A 28 -11.72 4.33 14.32
CA GLY A 28 -11.09 3.02 14.48
C GLY A 28 -10.46 2.41 13.23
N VAL A 29 -10.02 3.21 12.24
CA VAL A 29 -9.00 2.73 11.28
C VAL A 29 -7.64 2.67 11.98
N PHE A 30 -7.55 1.89 13.05
CA PHE A 30 -6.29 1.41 13.57
C PHE A 30 -6.01 0.13 12.82
N ALA A 31 -4.89 0.07 12.11
CA ALA A 31 -4.42 -1.17 11.51
C ALA A 31 -4.40 -2.25 12.61
N SER A 32 -5.33 -3.20 12.52
CA SER A 32 -5.48 -4.27 13.50
C SER A 32 -4.29 -5.22 13.37
N GLY A 33 -3.28 -5.03 14.21
CA GLY A 33 -2.04 -5.81 14.21
C GLY A 33 -1.11 -5.42 13.06
N ALA A 34 0.18 -5.23 13.36
CA ALA A 34 1.19 -4.89 12.35
C ALA A 34 1.34 -6.07 11.36
N ALA A 35 0.56 -6.05 10.28
CA ALA A 35 0.80 -6.93 9.15
C ALA A 35 2.08 -6.45 8.43
N PRO A 36 2.97 -7.37 8.03
CA PRO A 36 4.21 -6.98 7.38
C PRO A 36 3.95 -6.26 6.05
N ILE A 37 4.81 -5.31 5.72
CA ILE A 37 4.80 -4.62 4.44
C ILE A 37 5.34 -5.58 3.38
N LYS A 38 4.46 -6.03 2.48
CA LYS A 38 4.82 -6.95 1.40
C LYS A 38 5.40 -6.19 0.21
N VAL A 39 6.66 -6.46 -0.12
CA VAL A 39 7.36 -5.85 -1.24
C VAL A 39 7.47 -6.83 -2.40
N GLY A 40 7.07 -6.39 -3.59
CA GLY A 40 7.32 -7.07 -4.85
C GLY A 40 8.47 -6.40 -5.62
N LEU A 41 9.43 -7.19 -6.08
CA LEU A 41 10.58 -6.70 -6.85
C LEU A 41 10.41 -7.01 -8.35
N ILE A 42 10.40 -5.98 -9.19
CA ILE A 42 10.49 -6.11 -10.65
C ILE A 42 11.83 -5.54 -11.11
N GLY A 43 12.63 -6.36 -11.79
CA GLY A 43 14.00 -6.05 -12.16
C GLY A 43 14.99 -6.47 -11.07
N CYS A 44 15.61 -7.62 -11.24
CA CYS A 44 16.59 -8.25 -10.36
C CYS A 44 18.04 -7.94 -10.78
N GLY A 45 18.30 -6.73 -11.28
CA GLY A 45 19.65 -6.24 -11.53
C GLY A 45 20.30 -5.65 -10.27
N GLY A 46 21.52 -5.11 -10.39
CA GLY A 46 22.25 -4.54 -9.25
C GLY A 46 21.50 -3.42 -8.51
N ARG A 47 20.74 -2.59 -9.23
CA ARG A 47 19.91 -1.53 -8.61
C ARG A 47 18.66 -2.08 -7.94
N GLY A 48 17.98 -3.05 -8.55
CA GLY A 48 16.78 -3.63 -7.97
C GLY A 48 17.07 -4.49 -6.74
N GLY A 49 18.15 -5.27 -6.77
CA GLY A 49 18.65 -5.96 -5.58
C GLY A 49 19.05 -4.99 -4.46
N GLY A 50 19.74 -3.90 -4.80
CA GLY A 50 20.06 -2.83 -3.86
C GLY A 50 18.81 -2.20 -3.23
N ALA A 51 17.82 -1.85 -4.05
CA ALA A 51 16.55 -1.28 -3.55
C ALA A 51 15.78 -2.25 -2.65
N ALA A 52 15.79 -3.55 -2.94
CA ALA A 52 15.20 -4.56 -2.08
C ALA A 52 15.92 -4.65 -0.72
N SER A 53 17.26 -4.57 -0.73
CA SER A 53 18.06 -4.51 0.50
C SER A 53 17.79 -3.23 1.30
N ASP A 54 17.68 -2.08 0.64
CA ASP A 54 17.36 -0.81 1.30
C ASP A 54 15.97 -0.85 1.95
N ALA A 55 14.97 -1.43 1.27
CA ALA A 55 13.63 -1.62 1.85
C ALA A 55 13.65 -2.52 3.09
N LEU A 56 14.40 -3.63 3.03
CA LEU A 56 14.60 -4.54 4.18
C LEU A 56 15.39 -3.89 5.31
N ALA A 57 16.25 -2.91 5.03
CA ALA A 57 17.01 -2.18 6.04
C ALA A 57 16.20 -1.03 6.67
N ALA A 58 15.28 -0.44 5.91
CA ALA A 58 14.46 0.69 6.36
C ALA A 58 13.46 0.31 7.46
N ASP A 59 12.93 -0.92 7.42
CA ASP A 59 11.87 -1.36 8.33
C ASP A 59 11.95 -2.89 8.61
N PRO A 60 11.94 -3.32 9.90
CA PRO A 60 11.92 -4.73 10.26
C PRO A 60 10.67 -5.48 9.77
N ASP A 61 9.54 -4.80 9.59
CA ASP A 61 8.26 -5.40 9.16
C ASP A 61 8.15 -5.57 7.64
N VAL A 62 9.18 -5.20 6.87
CA VAL A 62 9.22 -5.45 5.41
C VAL A 62 9.58 -6.89 5.10
N VAL A 63 8.82 -7.51 4.18
CA VAL A 63 9.09 -8.85 3.63
C VAL A 63 9.15 -8.83 2.11
N ILE A 64 10.06 -9.60 1.52
CA ILE A 64 10.09 -9.84 0.08
C ILE A 64 9.07 -10.91 -0.24
N TRP A 65 8.00 -10.50 -0.92
CA TRP A 65 6.84 -11.35 -1.21
C TRP A 65 6.87 -11.94 -2.61
N SER A 66 7.39 -11.20 -3.59
CA SER A 66 7.45 -11.63 -4.98
C SER A 66 8.65 -11.03 -5.71
N MET A 67 9.11 -11.71 -6.76
CA MET A 67 10.25 -11.28 -7.58
C MET A 67 10.00 -11.63 -9.05
N GLY A 68 10.43 -10.74 -9.96
CA GLY A 68 10.36 -10.97 -11.40
C GLY A 68 11.45 -10.24 -12.17
N ASP A 69 12.02 -10.91 -13.16
CA ASP A 69 12.96 -10.36 -14.15
C ASP A 69 12.81 -11.15 -15.46
N VAL A 70 13.07 -10.51 -16.60
CA VAL A 70 13.10 -11.18 -17.91
C VAL A 70 14.34 -12.05 -18.09
N PHE A 71 15.39 -11.81 -17.32
CA PHE A 71 16.64 -12.55 -17.32
C PHE A 71 16.69 -13.50 -16.11
N ALA A 72 16.61 -14.81 -16.37
CA ALA A 72 16.52 -15.83 -15.32
C ALA A 72 17.77 -15.90 -14.43
N ASP A 73 18.96 -15.66 -14.99
CA ASP A 73 20.22 -15.59 -14.27
C ASP A 73 20.23 -14.46 -13.23
N ARG A 74 19.68 -13.30 -13.58
CA ARG A 74 19.55 -12.15 -12.67
C ARG A 74 18.55 -12.44 -11.55
N LEU A 75 17.39 -12.97 -11.90
CA LEU A 75 16.38 -13.38 -10.92
C LEU A 75 16.97 -14.36 -9.91
N ASN A 76 17.66 -15.40 -10.37
CA ASN A 76 18.26 -16.42 -9.52
C ASN A 76 19.40 -15.87 -8.66
N GLY A 77 20.25 -15.01 -9.21
CA GLY A 77 21.33 -14.34 -8.48
C GLY A 77 20.80 -13.46 -7.34
N THR A 78 19.84 -12.58 -7.63
CA THR A 78 19.21 -11.74 -6.58
C THR A 78 18.40 -12.59 -5.61
N ARG A 79 17.71 -13.64 -6.05
CA ARG A 79 16.99 -14.58 -5.18
C ARG A 79 17.92 -15.20 -4.16
N GLN A 80 19.07 -15.73 -4.56
CA GLN A 80 20.06 -16.29 -3.63
C GLN A 80 20.63 -15.21 -2.70
N ASN A 81 20.94 -14.04 -3.22
CA ASN A 81 21.43 -12.93 -2.41
C ASN A 81 20.43 -12.53 -1.31
N LEU A 82 19.16 -12.30 -1.66
CA LEU A 82 18.13 -11.92 -0.70
C LEU A 82 17.78 -13.06 0.28
N LYS A 83 17.71 -14.32 -0.19
CA LYS A 83 17.53 -15.49 0.69
C LYS A 83 18.64 -15.58 1.74
N ASN A 84 19.88 -15.19 1.42
CA ASN A 84 21.01 -15.26 2.35
C ASN A 84 21.01 -14.11 3.38
N HIS A 85 20.63 -12.90 2.97
CA HIS A 85 20.71 -11.71 3.82
C HIS A 85 19.44 -11.43 4.65
N ALA A 86 18.29 -11.98 4.26
CA ALA A 86 17.00 -11.70 4.90
C ALA A 86 16.13 -12.95 5.04
N LYS A 87 16.70 -14.05 5.56
CA LYS A 87 16.07 -15.39 5.59
C LYS A 87 14.64 -15.40 6.13
N ASP A 88 14.41 -14.79 7.27
CA ASP A 88 13.13 -14.69 7.98
C ASP A 88 12.12 -13.78 7.25
N ARG A 89 12.62 -12.84 6.46
CA ARG A 89 11.83 -11.83 5.74
C ARG A 89 11.75 -12.09 4.23
N TYR A 90 12.32 -13.20 3.75
CA TYR A 90 12.19 -13.67 2.38
C TYR A 90 11.07 -14.70 2.29
N GLN A 91 9.94 -14.33 1.69
CA GLN A 91 8.72 -15.14 1.65
C GLN A 91 8.26 -15.46 0.22
N VAL A 92 9.15 -15.33 -0.77
CA VAL A 92 8.85 -15.71 -2.15
C VAL A 92 8.75 -17.23 -2.24
N THR A 93 7.62 -17.72 -2.75
CA THR A 93 7.42 -19.15 -3.03
C THR A 93 8.33 -19.61 -4.18
N ASP A 94 8.79 -20.86 -4.14
CA ASP A 94 9.69 -21.41 -5.15
C ASP A 94 9.00 -21.62 -6.51
#